data_AF-A0A2G6D8V4-F1
#
_entry.id   AF-A0A2G6D8V4-F1
#
_cell.length_a   1.000
_cell.length_b   1.000
_cell.length_c   1.000
_cell.angle_alpha   90.00
_cell.angle_beta   90.00
_cell.angle_gamma   90.00
#
_symmetry.space_group_name_H-M   'P 1'
#
loop_
_entity.id
_entity.type
_entity.pdbx_description
1 polymer ?
#
loop_
_entity_poly.entity_id
_entity_poly.type
_entity_poly.pdbx_seq_one_letter_code
_entity_poly.pdbx_strand_id
1 'polypeptide(L)'
;MQIDNTAKAHMPLSLPLLMWLFLIISLIAWTLLPSVLFPNLPLDVNEGLLWGQTWQWGYYKHPPLQAWLLQSTYEIAGTQRWAYFLLAQLTIIVAMLGVYATARRLAQPNQAALATLALSGIYYFNVTSIEFNPNTLQLAT
;
A
#
# COMPACT_ATOMS: atom_id res chain seq x y z
N MET A 1 -9.72 -41.71 30.07
CA MET A 1 -8.94 -40.46 30.24
C MET A 1 -9.31 -39.55 29.08
N GLN A 2 -10.27 -38.65 29.31
CA GLN A 2 -10.87 -37.80 28.28
C GLN A 2 -10.03 -36.53 28.22
N ILE A 3 -9.22 -36.39 27.16
CA ILE A 3 -8.42 -35.17 26.95
C ILE A 3 -9.38 -34.08 26.51
N ASP A 4 -9.62 -33.16 27.43
CA ASP A 4 -10.47 -32.00 27.24
C ASP A 4 -9.82 -31.05 26.20
N ASN A 5 -10.38 -31.04 24.99
CA ASN A 5 -9.90 -30.24 23.84
C ASN A 5 -10.45 -28.80 23.84
N THR A 6 -10.85 -28.26 24.99
CA THR A 6 -11.64 -27.02 25.08
C THR A 6 -10.83 -25.74 25.30
N ALA A 7 -9.50 -25.76 25.18
CA ALA A 7 -8.71 -24.53 25.14
C ALA A 7 -8.55 -24.00 23.71
N LYS A 8 -9.65 -23.80 22.96
CA LYS A 8 -9.62 -22.85 21.86
C LYS A 8 -9.51 -21.48 22.51
N ALA A 9 -8.29 -20.95 22.59
CA ALA A 9 -8.09 -19.54 22.89
C ALA A 9 -8.90 -18.74 21.86
N HIS A 10 -10.07 -18.27 22.28
CA HIS A 10 -10.89 -17.37 21.48
C HIS A 10 -10.12 -16.06 21.41
N MET A 11 -9.25 -15.92 20.40
CA MET A 11 -8.78 -14.59 20.01
C MET A 11 -10.05 -13.75 19.81
N PRO A 12 -10.20 -12.61 20.51
CA PRO A 12 -11.46 -11.87 20.53
C PRO A 12 -11.82 -11.32 19.14
N LEU A 13 -10.85 -11.25 18.21
CA LEU A 13 -11.02 -10.88 16.82
C LEU A 13 -10.46 -11.96 15.88
N SER A 14 -11.12 -12.18 14.74
CA SER A 14 -10.63 -13.07 13.69
C SER A 14 -9.45 -12.45 12.92
N LEU A 15 -8.53 -13.27 12.41
CA LEU A 15 -7.38 -12.79 11.64
C LEU A 15 -7.76 -11.96 10.39
N PRO A 16 -8.81 -12.31 9.63
CA PRO A 16 -9.28 -11.47 8.54
C PRO A 16 -9.74 -10.08 9.01
N LEU A 17 -10.42 -9.99 10.16
CA LEU A 17 -10.82 -8.70 10.71
C LEU A 17 -9.59 -7.88 11.13
N LEU A 18 -8.61 -8.50 11.78
CA LEU A 18 -7.37 -7.84 12.15
C LEU A 18 -6.60 -7.33 10.92
N MET A 19 -6.58 -8.11 9.83
CA MET A 19 -6.00 -7.68 8.55
C MET A 19 -6.71 -6.43 8.02
N TRP A 20 -8.05 -6.42 7.97
CA TRP A 20 -8.78 -5.25 7.48
C TRP A 20 -8.55 -4.00 8.34
N LEU A 21 -8.56 -4.15 9.68
CA LEU A 21 -8.23 -3.06 10.59
C LEU A 21 -6.81 -2.56 10.37
N PHE A 22 -5.85 -3.46 10.22
CA PHE A 22 -4.46 -3.11 9.91
C PHE A 22 -4.37 -2.32 8.61
N LEU A 23 -4.99 -2.78 7.52
CA LEU A 23 -4.97 -2.06 6.23
C LEU A 23 -5.54 -0.65 6.34
N ILE A 24 -6.66 -0.48 7.06
CA ILE A 24 -7.30 0.84 7.27
C ILE A 24 -6.41 1.75 8.13
N ILE A 25 -5.86 1.22 9.23
CA ILE A 25 -4.98 1.98 10.11
C ILE A 25 -3.71 2.38 9.36
N SER A 26 -3.10 1.47 8.61
CA SER A 26 -1.93 1.74 7.77
C SER A 26 -2.21 2.79 6.71
N LEU A 27 -3.35 2.69 6.01
CA LEU A 27 -3.78 3.70 5.04
C LEU A 27 -3.78 5.10 5.66
N ILE A 28 -4.46 5.24 6.81
CA ILE A 28 -4.62 6.53 7.49
C ILE A 28 -3.27 7.00 8.05
N ALA A 29 -2.55 6.14 8.76
CA ALA A 29 -1.30 6.49 9.41
C ALA A 29 -0.24 6.92 8.38
N TRP A 30 -0.03 6.14 7.33
CA TRP A 30 0.98 6.43 6.31
C TRP A 30 0.52 7.46 5.27
N THR A 31 -0.75 7.86 5.26
CA THR A 31 -1.18 9.06 4.53
C THR A 31 -0.94 10.31 5.37
N LEU A 32 -1.41 10.31 6.62
CA LEU A 32 -1.46 11.52 7.43
C LEU A 32 -0.12 11.85 8.10
N LEU A 33 0.58 10.88 8.68
CA LEU A 33 1.86 11.12 9.36
C LEU A 33 2.90 11.79 8.44
N PRO A 34 3.23 11.24 7.26
CA PRO A 34 4.20 11.91 6.38
C PRO A 34 3.67 13.23 5.85
N SER A 35 2.35 13.40 5.66
CA SER A 35 1.79 14.68 5.20
C SER A 35 2.03 15.84 6.18
N VAL A 36 2.17 15.53 7.47
CA VAL A 36 2.48 16.49 8.55
C VAL A 36 3.99 16.61 8.77
N LEU A 37 4.70 15.48 8.77
CA LEU A 37 6.12 15.43 9.16
C LEU A 37 7.08 15.83 8.03
N PHE A 38 6.74 15.55 6.77
CA PHE A 38 7.62 15.82 5.64
C PHE A 38 7.33 17.21 5.08
N PRO A 39 8.33 18.10 4.98
CA PRO A 39 8.14 19.44 4.43
C PRO A 39 7.90 19.41 2.91
N ASN A 40 8.40 18.39 2.21
CA ASN A 40 8.32 18.27 0.76
C ASN A 40 7.91 16.84 0.36
N LEU A 41 7.47 16.69 -0.89
CA LEU A 41 7.26 15.38 -1.48
C LEU A 41 8.60 14.64 -1.67
N PRO A 42 8.61 13.29 -1.63
CA PRO A 42 9.78 12.50 -1.96
C PRO A 42 10.34 12.81 -3.36
N LEU A 43 11.62 12.48 -3.58
CA LEU A 43 12.32 12.81 -4.82
C LEU A 43 11.63 12.19 -6.05
N ASP A 44 11.34 10.89 -6.02
CA ASP A 44 10.73 10.20 -7.17
C ASP A 44 9.32 10.70 -7.49
N VAL A 45 8.61 11.24 -6.48
CA VAL A 45 7.31 11.87 -6.66
C VAL A 45 7.44 13.19 -7.42
N ASN A 46 8.42 14.02 -7.05
CA ASN A 46 8.67 15.27 -7.76
C ASN A 46 9.16 15.03 -9.21
N GLU A 47 10.04 14.05 -9.42
CA GLU A 47 10.50 13.69 -10.77
C GLU A 47 9.35 13.18 -11.65
N GLY A 48 8.53 12.28 -11.10
CA GLY A 48 7.37 11.74 -11.81
C GLY A 48 6.31 12.80 -12.14
N LEU A 49 6.12 13.80 -11.27
CA LEU A 49 5.27 14.96 -11.55
C LEU A 49 5.82 15.80 -12.71
N LEU A 50 7.12 16.05 -12.74
CA LEU A 50 7.75 16.85 -13.79
C LEU A 50 7.64 16.16 -15.15
N TRP A 51 7.76 14.84 -15.18
CA TRP A 51 7.52 14.03 -16.37
C TRP A 51 6.04 13.97 -16.77
N GLY A 52 5.16 13.75 -15.80
CA GLY A 52 3.74 13.54 -16.00
C GLY A 52 3.04 14.67 -16.75
N GLN A 53 3.53 15.91 -16.62
CA GLN A 53 3.04 17.09 -17.36
C GLN A 53 3.01 16.91 -18.88
N THR A 54 3.86 16.02 -19.43
CA THR A 54 3.98 15.83 -20.88
C THR A 54 3.18 14.64 -21.41
N TRP A 55 2.59 13.81 -20.55
CA TRP A 55 1.77 12.65 -20.94
C TRP A 55 2.43 11.73 -21.98
N GLN A 56 3.75 11.55 -21.89
CA GLN A 56 4.49 10.69 -22.82
C GLN A 56 4.20 9.21 -22.58
N TRP A 57 4.40 8.39 -23.61
CA TRP A 57 4.28 6.92 -23.53
C TRP A 57 5.51 6.22 -22.92
N GLY A 58 6.52 6.99 -22.52
CA GLY A 58 7.71 6.51 -21.84
C GLY A 58 8.62 7.69 -21.48
N TYR A 59 9.32 7.57 -20.37
CA TYR A 59 10.28 8.56 -19.89
C TYR A 59 11.68 7.96 -19.82
N TYR A 60 12.68 8.81 -19.62
CA TYR A 60 14.09 8.41 -19.67
C TYR A 60 14.42 7.19 -18.77
N LYS A 61 13.78 7.06 -17.58
CA LYS A 61 14.03 5.93 -16.65
C LYS A 61 12.89 4.91 -16.52
N HIS A 62 11.63 5.24 -16.81
CA HIS A 62 10.49 4.36 -16.50
C HIS A 62 9.34 4.39 -17.53
N PRO A 63 8.52 3.33 -17.55
CA PRO A 63 7.22 3.34 -18.22
C PRO A 63 6.30 4.46 -17.70
N PRO A 64 5.26 4.83 -18.46
CA PRO A 64 4.59 6.10 -18.25
C PRO A 64 3.59 6.10 -17.10
N LEU A 65 3.12 4.93 -16.66
CA LEU A 65 1.98 4.79 -15.75
C LEU A 65 2.19 5.52 -14.41
N GLN A 66 3.39 5.46 -13.83
CA GLN A 66 3.67 6.15 -12.56
C GLN A 66 3.54 7.67 -12.71
N ALA A 67 4.12 8.25 -13.77
CA ALA A 67 4.05 9.68 -14.04
C ALA A 67 2.62 10.12 -14.40
N TRP A 68 1.88 9.29 -15.16
CA TRP A 68 0.46 9.55 -15.47
C TRP A 68 -0.40 9.60 -14.22
N LEU A 69 -0.26 8.62 -13.31
CA LEU A 69 -1.01 8.60 -12.05
C LEU A 69 -0.67 9.80 -11.16
N LEU A 70 0.59 10.21 -11.12
CA LEU A 70 1.01 11.43 -10.42
C LEU A 70 0.39 12.69 -11.02
N GLN A 71 0.44 12.83 -12.35
CA GLN A 71 -0.17 13.98 -13.03
C GLN A 71 -1.68 14.00 -12.87
N SER A 72 -2.38 12.87 -12.99
CA SER A 72 -3.82 12.78 -12.68
C SER A 72 -4.12 13.19 -11.24
N THR A 73 -3.26 12.80 -10.29
CA THR A 73 -3.43 13.18 -8.88
C THR A 73 -3.23 14.69 -8.69
N TYR A 74 -2.27 15.28 -9.39
CA TYR A 74 -2.07 16.73 -9.41
C TYR A 74 -3.28 17.47 -10.01
N GLU A 75 -3.87 16.97 -11.09
CA GLU A 75 -5.06 17.58 -11.71
C GLU A 75 -6.28 17.58 -10.77
N ILE A 76 -6.39 16.60 -9.88
CA ILE A 76 -7.51 16.47 -8.94
C ILE A 76 -7.25 17.22 -7.62
N ALA A 77 -6.05 17.06 -7.05
CA ALA A 77 -5.73 17.51 -5.70
C ALA A 77 -4.67 18.61 -5.64
N GLY A 78 -4.08 19.01 -6.76
CA GLY A 78 -3.06 20.05 -6.84
C GLY A 78 -1.80 19.69 -6.03
N THR A 79 -1.26 20.66 -5.32
CA THR A 79 -0.03 20.53 -4.51
C THR A 79 -0.25 19.92 -3.13
N GLN A 80 -1.44 19.36 -2.87
CA GLN A 80 -1.78 18.79 -1.57
C GLN A 80 -0.99 17.51 -1.29
N ARG A 81 0.01 17.61 -0.40
CA ARG A 81 0.96 16.52 -0.13
C ARG A 81 0.30 15.21 0.28
N TRP A 82 -0.77 15.27 1.08
CA TRP A 82 -1.50 14.09 1.53
C TRP A 82 -2.05 13.25 0.37
N ALA A 83 -2.36 13.86 -0.78
CA ALA A 83 -2.91 13.14 -1.92
C ALA A 83 -1.89 12.17 -2.54
N TYR A 84 -0.61 12.54 -2.55
CA TYR A 84 0.47 11.71 -3.07
C TYR A 84 0.83 10.57 -2.13
N PHE A 85 0.79 10.82 -0.81
CA PHE A 85 0.91 9.76 0.19
C PHE A 85 -0.28 8.80 0.12
N LEU A 86 -1.51 9.33 -0.06
CA LEU A 86 -2.69 8.50 -0.25
C LEU A 86 -2.58 7.62 -1.50
N LEU A 87 -2.13 8.17 -2.63
CA LEU A 87 -1.88 7.40 -3.87
C LEU A 87 -0.90 6.24 -3.62
N ALA A 88 0.19 6.50 -2.91
CA ALA A 88 1.15 5.47 -2.50
C ALA A 88 0.46 4.36 -1.67
N GLN A 89 -0.30 4.75 -0.65
CA GLN A 89 -0.95 3.80 0.24
C GLN A 89 -2.06 3.00 -0.43
N LEU A 90 -2.84 3.60 -1.35
CA LEU A 90 -3.82 2.87 -2.15
C LEU A 90 -3.14 1.80 -3.00
N THR A 91 -2.00 2.11 -3.60
CA THR A 91 -1.21 1.17 -4.40
C THR A 91 -0.72 0.00 -3.56
N ILE A 92 -0.19 0.28 -2.37
CA ILE A 92 0.28 -0.75 -1.43
C ILE A 92 -0.87 -1.65 -0.98
N ILE A 93 -2.05 -1.08 -0.68
CA ILE A 93 -3.23 -1.86 -0.31
C ILE A 93 -3.69 -2.74 -1.47
N VAL A 94 -3.71 -2.23 -2.71
CA VAL A 94 -4.04 -3.05 -3.89
C VAL A 94 -3.08 -4.24 -4.01
N ALA A 95 -1.78 -4.03 -3.83
CA ALA A 95 -0.80 -5.11 -3.82
C ALA A 95 -1.08 -6.15 -2.71
N MET A 96 -1.34 -5.70 -1.48
CA MET A 96 -1.67 -6.57 -0.35
C MET A 96 -2.97 -7.36 -0.59
N LEU A 97 -3.99 -6.72 -1.18
CA LEU A 97 -5.25 -7.37 -1.54
C LEU A 97 -5.07 -8.39 -2.68
N GLY A 98 -4.17 -8.15 -3.62
CA GLY A 98 -3.77 -9.12 -4.64
C GLY A 98 -3.15 -10.38 -4.02
N VAL A 99 -2.27 -10.21 -3.03
CA VAL A 99 -1.70 -11.33 -2.26
C VAL A 99 -2.77 -12.05 -1.46
N TYR A 100 -3.66 -11.33 -0.77
CA TYR A 100 -4.77 -11.93 -0.05
C TYR A 100 -5.67 -12.75 -0.97
N ALA A 101 -6.10 -12.19 -2.10
CA ALA A 101 -6.93 -12.86 -3.08
C ALA A 101 -6.27 -14.12 -3.66
N THR A 102 -4.96 -14.06 -3.91
CA THR A 102 -4.18 -15.20 -4.37
C THR A 102 -4.07 -16.28 -3.29
N ALA A 103 -3.73 -15.89 -2.06
CA ALA A 103 -3.63 -16.81 -0.93
C ALA A 103 -4.97 -17.46 -0.58
N ARG A 104 -6.09 -16.75 -0.76
CA ARG A 104 -7.45 -17.31 -0.57
C ARG A 104 -7.78 -18.44 -1.55
N ARG A 105 -7.10 -18.54 -2.69
CA ARG A 105 -7.23 -19.67 -3.63
C ARG A 105 -6.45 -20.91 -3.18
N LEU A 106 -5.49 -20.75 -2.28
CA LEU A 106 -4.55 -21.81 -1.86
C LEU A 106 -4.74 -22.23 -0.40
N ALA A 107 -5.30 -21.36 0.44
CA ALA A 107 -5.29 -21.51 1.89
C ALA A 107 -6.57 -20.98 2.58
N GLN A 108 -6.75 -21.36 3.85
CA GLN A 108 -7.89 -20.95 4.67
C GLN A 108 -7.85 -19.43 4.98
N PRO A 109 -8.98 -18.78 5.32
CA PRO A 109 -9.05 -17.33 5.48
C PRO A 109 -8.02 -16.76 6.46
N ASN A 110 -7.79 -17.47 7.56
CA ASN A 110 -6.82 -17.09 8.59
C ASN A 110 -5.37 -17.15 8.06
N GLN A 111 -5.04 -18.16 7.27
CA GLN A 111 -3.71 -18.31 6.67
C GLN A 111 -3.47 -17.25 5.59
N ALA A 112 -4.47 -16.97 4.76
CA ALA A 112 -4.39 -15.91 3.76
C ALA A 112 -4.22 -14.52 4.41
N ALA A 113 -4.96 -14.25 5.50
CA ALA A 113 -4.82 -13.03 6.27
C ALA A 113 -3.42 -12.91 6.89
N LEU A 114 -2.89 -14.00 7.47
CA LEU A 114 -1.55 -14.03 8.03
C LEU A 114 -0.47 -13.78 6.97
N ALA A 115 -0.58 -14.42 5.81
CA ALA A 115 0.35 -14.21 4.69
C ALA A 115 0.35 -12.75 4.21
N THR A 116 -0.83 -12.13 4.18
CA THR A 116 -0.98 -10.71 3.80
C THR A 116 -0.37 -9.80 4.86
N LEU A 117 -0.63 -10.05 6.14
CA LEU A 117 -0.05 -9.30 7.25
C LEU A 117 1.47 -9.42 7.31
N ALA A 118 2.02 -10.58 6.97
CA ALA A 118 3.47 -10.81 6.93
C ALA A 118 4.20 -9.88 5.93
N LEU A 119 3.50 -9.41 4.88
CA LEU A 119 4.08 -8.42 3.96
C LEU A 119 4.49 -7.14 4.67
N SER A 120 3.82 -6.73 5.75
CA SER A 120 4.19 -5.52 6.51
C SER A 120 5.58 -5.58 7.17
N GLY A 121 6.18 -6.77 7.25
CA GLY A 121 7.58 -6.97 7.64
C GLY A 121 8.58 -6.79 6.50
N ILE A 122 8.11 -6.66 5.26
CA ILE A 122 8.94 -6.39 4.08
C ILE A 122 9.11 -4.89 3.93
N TYR A 123 10.34 -4.45 3.68
CA TYR A 123 10.74 -3.05 3.61
C TYR A 123 9.77 -2.15 2.81
N TYR A 124 9.39 -2.58 1.61
CA TYR A 124 8.53 -1.81 0.69
C TYR A 124 7.06 -1.68 1.13
N PHE A 125 6.59 -2.49 2.08
CA PHE A 125 5.21 -2.44 2.60
C PHE A 125 5.11 -1.68 3.93
N ASN A 126 6.18 -0.97 4.33
CA ASN A 126 6.27 -0.28 5.61
C ASN A 126 6.89 1.11 5.47
N VAL A 127 8.12 1.34 5.95
CA VAL A 127 8.71 2.67 6.08
C VAL A 127 8.86 3.39 4.73
N THR A 128 9.13 2.66 3.65
CA THR A 128 9.28 3.24 2.30
C THR A 128 8.00 3.29 1.49
N SER A 129 6.90 2.76 2.03
CA SER A 129 5.59 2.78 1.36
C SER A 129 5.04 4.19 1.14
N ILE A 130 5.61 5.20 1.79
CA ILE A 130 5.23 6.61 1.66
C ILE A 130 5.67 7.22 0.32
N GLU A 131 6.62 6.59 -0.38
CA GLU A 131 7.11 7.10 -1.66
C GLU A 131 6.39 6.41 -2.82
N PHE A 132 5.55 7.16 -3.54
CA PHE A 132 4.94 6.67 -4.80
C PHE A 132 5.95 6.71 -5.95
N ASN A 133 6.92 5.81 -5.88
CA ASN A 133 7.91 5.58 -6.93
C ASN A 133 7.49 4.39 -7.82
N PRO A 134 8.24 4.13 -8.91
CA PRO A 134 7.97 3.00 -9.80
C PRO A 134 8.05 1.63 -9.12
N ASN A 135 8.89 1.46 -8.09
CA ASN A 135 8.97 0.20 -7.33
C ASN A 135 7.67 -0.04 -6.56
N THR A 136 7.11 1.00 -5.93
CA THR A 136 5.81 0.96 -5.25
C THR A 136 4.70 0.60 -6.22
N LEU A 137 4.69 1.21 -7.42
CA LEU A 137 3.72 0.88 -8.45
C LEU A 137 3.82 -0.57 -8.92
N GLN A 138 5.05 -1.07 -9.12
CA GLN A 138 5.31 -2.45 -9.56
C GLN A 138 4.73 -3.50 -8.61
N LEU A 139 4.53 -3.21 -7.31
CA LEU A 139 3.91 -4.15 -6.38
C LEU A 139 2.45 -4.47 -6.74
N ALA A 140 1.77 -3.56 -7.44
CA ALA A 140 0.35 -3.62 -7.74
C ALA A 140 0.02 -3.91 -9.23
N THR A 141 1.03 -4.03 -10.09
CA THR A 141 0.89 -4.20 -11.56
C THR A 141 1.69 -5.38 -12.05
#